data_AF-A0A2P2NH71-F1
#
_entry.id   AF-A0A2P2NH71-F1
#
_cell.length_a   1.000
_cell.length_b   1.000
_cell.length_c   1.000
_cell.angle_alpha   90.00
_cell.angle_beta   90.00
_cell.angle_gamma   90.00
#
_symmetry.space_group_name_H-M   'P 1'
#
loop_
_entity.id
_entity.type
_entity.pdbx_description
1 polymer ?
#
loop_
_entity_poly.entity_id
_entity_poly.type
_entity_poly.pdbx_seq_one_letter_code
_entity_poly.pdbx_strand_id
1 'polypeptide(L)' 'MWWELWWNKTLKHTRGHLVELMNSHNILISNLTFRNSPFWTVHPVYCRYNIPGIL' A
#
# COMPACT_ATOMS: atom_id res chain seq x y z
N MET A 1 2.04 21.08 2.84
CA MET A 1 1.13 20.39 3.78
C MET A 1 1.69 19.11 4.40
N TRP A 2 1.63 17.87 3.85
CA TRP A 2 2.20 16.70 4.58
C TRP A 2 3.74 16.64 4.58
N TRP A 3 4.37 16.75 3.40
CA TRP A 3 5.83 16.72 3.27
C TRP A 3 6.50 17.83 4.07
N GLU A 4 5.86 18.97 4.15
CA GLU A 4 6.29 20.11 4.97
C GLU A 4 6.27 19.79 6.47
N LEU A 5 5.20 19.17 6.98
CA LEU A 5 5.13 18.70 8.37
C LEU A 5 6.14 17.58 8.65
N TRP A 6 6.41 16.71 7.66
CA TRP A 6 7.46 15.69 7.74
C TRP A 6 8.84 16.32 7.88
N TRP A 7 9.20 17.24 6.98
CA TRP A 7 10.49 17.94 7.01
C TRP A 7 10.66 18.78 8.27
N ASN A 8 9.58 19.40 8.75
CA ASN A 8 9.59 20.18 9.99
C ASN A 8 9.51 19.31 11.26
N LYS A 9 9.43 17.97 11.14
CA LYS A 9 9.32 17.01 12.26
C LYS A 9 8.13 17.28 13.19
N THR A 10 7.05 17.83 12.67
CA THR A 10 5.85 18.19 13.46
C THR A 10 4.67 17.25 13.22
N LEU A 11 4.90 16.09 12.60
CA LEU A 11 3.85 15.09 12.39
C LEU A 11 3.41 14.45 13.71
N LYS A 12 2.10 14.53 13.98
CA LYS A 12 1.47 13.84 15.11
C LYS A 12 1.05 12.41 14.79
N HIS A 13 0.89 12.10 13.50
CA HIS A 13 0.45 10.80 13.01
C HIS A 13 1.26 10.41 11.76
N THR A 14 1.47 9.11 11.57
CA THR A 14 2.02 8.56 10.33
C THR A 14 0.99 8.70 9.21
N ARG A 15 1.45 8.74 7.95
CA ARG A 15 0.54 8.74 6.80
C ARG A 15 0.15 7.31 6.48
N GLY A 16 -1.09 7.13 6.02
CA GLY A 16 -1.61 5.84 5.56
C GLY A 16 -0.88 5.29 4.34
N HIS A 17 -1.10 4.00 4.11
CA HIS A 17 -0.57 3.22 3.00
C HIS A 17 -1.15 3.75 1.69
N LEU A 18 -0.37 3.78 0.61
CA LEU A 18 -0.87 4.32 -0.66
C LEU A 18 -1.87 3.37 -1.33
N VAL A 19 -1.61 2.06 -1.25
CA VAL A 19 -2.56 1.01 -1.62
C VAL A 19 -2.56 -0.02 -0.50
N GLU A 20 -3.72 -0.31 0.07
CA GLU A 20 -3.90 -1.37 1.06
C GLU A 20 -4.97 -2.34 0.56
N LEU A 21 -4.59 -3.60 0.46
CA LEU A 21 -5.45 -4.69 -0.01
C LEU A 21 -5.56 -5.69 1.13
N MET A 22 -6.74 -5.83 1.70
CA MET A 22 -6.96 -6.71 2.86
C MET A 22 -7.88 -7.85 2.48
N ASN A 23 -7.59 -9.07 2.96
CA ASN A 23 -8.45 -10.24 2.81
C ASN A 23 -8.89 -10.51 1.36
N SER A 24 -8.05 -10.17 0.39
CA SER A 24 -8.38 -10.22 -1.03
C SER A 24 -7.69 -11.39 -1.73
N HIS A 25 -8.26 -11.85 -2.85
CA HIS A 25 -7.70 -12.97 -3.60
C HIS A 25 -7.63 -12.69 -5.10
N ASN A 26 -6.62 -13.26 -5.76
CA ASN A 26 -6.42 -13.20 -7.21
C ASN A 26 -6.35 -11.77 -7.78
N ILE A 27 -5.66 -10.87 -7.08
CA ILE A 27 -5.46 -9.49 -7.54
C ILE A 27 -4.31 -9.42 -8.55
N LEU A 28 -4.55 -8.76 -9.69
CA LEU A 28 -3.52 -8.35 -10.64
C LEU A 28 -3.33 -6.84 -10.58
N ILE A 29 -2.11 -6.40 -10.25
CA ILE A 29 -1.68 -5.00 -10.40
C ILE A 29 -0.69 -4.98 -11.57
N SER A 30 -1.03 -4.26 -12.64
CA SER A 30 -0.16 -4.20 -13.83
C SER A 30 -0.18 -2.82 -14.48
N ASN A 31 0.95 -2.43 -15.09
CA ASN A 31 1.12 -1.19 -15.84
C ASN A 31 0.77 0.10 -15.07
N LEU A 32 1.06 0.15 -13.77
CA LEU A 32 0.84 1.34 -12.93
C LEU A 32 2.17 1.85 -12.36
N THR A 33 2.30 3.18 -12.26
CA THR A 33 3.40 3.82 -11.53
C THR A 33 2.85 4.52 -10.29
N PHE A 34 3.22 4.03 -9.12
CA PHE A 34 2.92 4.69 -7.84
C PHE A 34 3.99 5.74 -7.53
N ARG A 35 3.59 6.97 -7.22
CA ARG A 35 4.51 8.09 -6.94
C ARG A 35 4.16 8.79 -5.64
N ASN A 36 5.17 9.43 -5.04
CA ASN A 36 5.03 10.27 -3.85
C ASN A 36 4.38 9.55 -2.66
N SER A 37 4.64 8.24 -2.51
CA SER A 37 4.21 7.50 -1.33
C SER A 37 5.06 7.92 -0.12
N PRO A 38 4.44 8.42 0.95
CA PRO A 38 5.10 8.80 2.20
C PRO A 38 5.33 7.61 3.14
N PHE A 39 4.76 6.44 2.80
CA PHE A 39 4.73 5.23 3.60
C PHE A 39 4.63 3.99 2.67
N TRP A 40 4.29 2.81 3.19
CA TRP A 40 4.16 1.58 2.40
C TRP A 40 3.35 1.84 1.12
N THR A 41 4.01 1.67 -0.04
CA THR A 41 3.45 2.01 -1.35
C THR A 41 2.36 1.03 -1.76
N VAL A 42 2.54 -0.26 -1.47
CA VAL A 42 1.54 -1.32 -1.67
C VAL A 42 1.60 -2.26 -0.47
N HIS A 43 0.47 -2.46 0.20
CA HIS A 43 0.35 -3.26 1.42
C HIS A 43 -0.74 -4.32 1.27
N PRO A 44 -0.37 -5.52 0.79
CA PRO A 44 -1.26 -6.67 0.79
C PRO A 44 -1.25 -7.33 2.18
N VAL A 45 -2.42 -7.42 2.81
CA VAL A 45 -2.65 -8.06 4.11
C VAL A 45 -3.60 -9.23 3.91
N TYR A 46 -3.19 -10.43 4.34
CA TYR A 46 -3.95 -11.67 4.18
C TYR A 46 -4.42 -11.91 2.73
N CYS A 47 -3.65 -11.43 1.76
CA CYS A 47 -3.95 -11.63 0.35
C CYS A 47 -3.46 -13.01 -0.10
N ARG A 48 -4.21 -13.66 -0.98
CA ARG A 48 -3.86 -14.98 -1.53
C ARG A 48 -3.97 -15.01 -3.05
N TYR A 49 -3.06 -15.72 -3.71
CA TYR A 49 -3.22 -16.08 -5.11
C TYR A 49 -3.73 -17.51 -5.18
N ASN A 50 -4.99 -17.69 -5.55
CA ASN A 50 -5.54 -19.03 -5.71
C ASN A 50 -5.07 -19.58 -7.06
N ILE A 51 -4.22 -20.60 -7.02
CA ILE A 51 -3.84 -21.38 -8.20
C ILE A 51 -4.93 -22.43 -8.41
N PRO A 52 -5.63 -22.45 -9.56
CA PRO A 52 -6.58 -23.53 -9.85
C PRO A 52 -5.87 -24.88 -9.78
N GLY A 53 -6.37 -25.80 -8.94
CA GLY A 53 -5.89 -27.19 -8.87
C GLY A 53 -4.78 -27.49 -7.86
N ILE A 54 -4.34 -26.52 -7.05
CA ILE A 54 -3.47 -26.78 -5.89
C ILE A 54 -4.26 -26.38 -4.64
N LEU A 55 -4.51 -27.36 -3.76
CA LEU A 55 -5.07 -27.15 -2.41
C LEU A 55 -4.02 -26.55 -1.48
#